data_AF-G5SS68-F1
#
_entry.id   AF-G5SS68-F1
#
_cell.length_a   1.000
_cell.length_b   1.000
_cell.length_c   1.000
_cell.angle_alpha   90.00
_cell.angle_beta   90.00
_cell.angle_gamma   90.00
#
_symmetry.space_group_name_H-M   'P 1'
#
loop_
_entity.id
_entity.type
_entity.pdbx_description
1 polymer ?
#
loop_
_entity_poly.entity_id
_entity_poly.type
_entity_poly.pdbx_seq_one_letter_code
_entity_poly.pdbx_strand_id
1 'polypeptide(L)'
;FKVEYTPEDWDGLRRYVEGSNLAHKQEILEWIDRDMDPDAKEWAIKSRYPDDYRMMLQAWYPALRHSDYVVTYHVRPFSVEEAKALLYTKPQQLSLEEMFLVAQTYEPGSKEFNEVFEIAVRMFPDDPTANLNVACAMIESGQYDRAEAYLAKAGNLPEAVHARGVMAARQGREDEARRLFGQAGQAGVKEATENLRLMDME
;
A
#
# COMPACT_ATOMS: atom_id res chain seq x y z
N PHE A 1 11.13 18.08 -6.09
CA PHE A 1 10.46 18.73 -4.96
C PHE A 1 9.95 20.08 -5.46
N LYS A 2 8.65 20.32 -5.41
CA LYS A 2 8.04 21.61 -5.77
C LYS A 2 7.46 22.16 -4.47
N VAL A 3 7.88 23.35 -4.08
CA VAL A 3 7.33 24.05 -2.92
C VAL A 3 6.39 25.11 -3.46
N GLU A 4 5.14 25.04 -3.06
CA GLU A 4 4.18 26.13 -3.23
C GLU A 4 3.87 26.68 -1.83
N TYR A 5 3.84 28.00 -1.70
CA TYR A 5 3.56 28.70 -0.45
C TYR A 5 2.36 29.61 -0.67
N THR A 6 1.35 29.45 0.17
CA THR A 6 0.21 30.35 0.24
C THR A 6 0.43 31.31 1.42
N PRO A 7 0.55 32.63 1.21
CA PRO A 7 0.54 33.60 2.30
C PRO A 7 -0.83 33.63 3.00
N GLU A 8 -0.86 34.15 4.25
CA GLU A 8 -2.01 34.41 5.15
C GLU A 8 -3.39 33.82 4.79
N ASP A 9 -4.04 33.12 5.72
CA ASP A 9 -5.37 32.49 5.54
C ASP A 9 -6.52 33.52 5.45
N TRP A 10 -6.58 34.24 4.33
CA TRP A 10 -7.63 35.20 4.00
C TRP A 10 -8.98 34.53 3.79
N ASP A 11 -9.01 33.32 3.25
CA ASP A 11 -10.24 32.54 3.07
C ASP A 11 -10.84 32.15 4.42
N GLY A 12 -10.02 31.72 5.38
CA GLY A 12 -10.43 31.47 6.75
C GLY A 12 -10.90 32.74 7.44
N LEU A 13 -10.16 33.86 7.31
CA LEU A 13 -10.59 35.14 7.87
C LEU A 13 -11.95 35.59 7.32
N ARG A 14 -12.15 35.44 6.01
CA ARG A 14 -13.43 35.74 5.32
C ARG A 14 -14.59 34.98 5.94
N ARG A 15 -14.43 33.67 6.18
CA ARG A 15 -15.47 32.82 6.80
C ARG A 15 -15.82 33.29 8.22
N TYR A 16 -14.83 33.67 9.03
CA TYR A 16 -15.08 34.21 10.36
C TYR A 16 -15.82 35.56 10.32
N VAL A 17 -15.42 36.47 9.42
CA VAL A 17 -16.08 37.77 9.24
C VAL A 17 -17.53 37.59 8.78
N GLU A 18 -17.80 36.71 7.81
CA GLU A 18 -19.15 36.39 7.33
C GLU A 18 -20.08 35.86 8.43
N GLY A 19 -19.54 35.07 9.38
CA GLY A 19 -20.31 34.55 10.52
C GLY A 19 -20.47 35.53 11.69
N SER A 20 -19.84 36.70 11.64
CA SER A 20 -19.74 37.62 12.77
C SER A 20 -20.82 38.71 12.81
N ASN A 21 -20.85 39.42 13.95
CA ASN A 21 -21.63 40.64 14.20
C ASN A 21 -20.71 41.88 14.32
N LEU A 22 -19.63 41.94 13.53
CA LEU A 22 -18.74 43.12 13.47
C LEU A 22 -19.53 44.37 13.05
N ALA A 23 -19.10 45.53 13.56
CA ALA A 23 -19.77 46.80 13.26
C ALA A 23 -19.64 47.15 11.77
N HIS A 24 -18.45 46.97 11.20
CA HIS A 24 -18.14 47.25 9.80
C HIS A 24 -17.94 45.97 8.98
N LYS A 25 -18.77 44.95 9.24
CA LYS A 25 -18.66 43.62 8.62
C LYS A 25 -18.59 43.69 7.09
N GLN A 26 -19.50 44.43 6.46
CA GLN A 26 -19.60 44.43 5.00
C GLN A 26 -18.40 45.13 4.36
N GLU A 27 -17.98 46.24 4.95
CA GLU A 27 -16.82 46.98 4.49
C GLU A 27 -15.54 46.17 4.65
N ILE A 28 -15.39 45.41 5.74
CA ILE A 28 -14.25 44.51 5.94
C ILE A 28 -14.25 43.37 4.91
N LEU A 29 -15.41 42.77 4.60
CA LEU A 29 -15.53 41.77 3.53
C LEU A 29 -15.13 42.34 2.17
N GLU A 30 -15.56 43.56 1.85
CA GLU A 30 -15.15 44.26 0.62
C GLU A 30 -13.64 44.50 0.55
N TRP A 31 -12.97 44.72 1.68
CA TRP A 31 -11.50 44.79 1.72
C TRP A 31 -10.86 43.42 1.54
N ILE A 32 -11.43 42.37 2.14
CA ILE A 32 -10.93 40.99 2.02
C ILE A 32 -11.01 40.49 0.58
N ASP A 33 -12.08 40.81 -0.14
CA ASP A 33 -12.33 40.32 -1.50
C ASP A 33 -11.57 41.11 -2.58
N ARG A 34 -10.83 42.17 -2.22
CA ARG A 34 -9.99 42.92 -3.16
C ARG A 34 -8.76 42.11 -3.59
N ASP A 35 -8.50 42.15 -4.89
CA ASP A 35 -7.26 41.67 -5.49
C ASP A 35 -6.15 42.72 -5.29
N MET A 36 -5.47 42.63 -4.14
CA MET A 36 -4.37 43.50 -3.76
C MET A 36 -3.42 42.78 -2.80
N ASP A 37 -2.24 43.36 -2.62
CA ASP A 37 -1.22 42.85 -1.70
C ASP A 37 -1.78 42.57 -0.27
N PRO A 38 -1.53 41.37 0.29
CA PRO A 38 -1.99 40.99 1.63
C PRO A 38 -1.64 41.98 2.74
N ASP A 39 -0.39 42.45 2.80
CA ASP A 39 0.05 43.37 3.85
C ASP A 39 -0.66 44.72 3.71
N ALA A 40 -0.85 45.20 2.49
CA ALA A 40 -1.60 46.42 2.21
C ALA A 40 -3.09 46.29 2.59
N LYS A 41 -3.69 45.11 2.35
CA LYS A 41 -5.07 44.80 2.74
C LYS A 41 -5.22 44.79 4.27
N GLU A 42 -4.31 44.11 4.97
CA GLU A 42 -4.29 44.09 6.42
C GLU A 42 -4.14 45.50 7.00
N TRP A 43 -3.20 46.29 6.47
CA TRP A 43 -2.97 47.66 6.90
C TRP A 43 -4.18 48.57 6.66
N ALA A 44 -4.89 48.40 5.54
CA ALA A 44 -6.08 49.15 5.22
C ALA A 44 -7.24 48.87 6.19
N ILE A 45 -7.45 47.59 6.55
CA ILE A 45 -8.46 47.16 7.53
C ILE A 45 -8.09 47.67 8.92
N LYS A 46 -6.83 47.47 9.34
CA LYS A 46 -6.30 47.90 10.64
C LYS A 46 -6.42 49.41 10.85
N SER A 47 -6.16 50.21 9.82
CA SER A 47 -6.16 51.67 9.91
C SER A 47 -7.58 52.27 9.89
N ARG A 48 -8.52 51.64 9.17
CA ARG A 48 -9.90 52.15 9.01
C ARG A 48 -10.85 51.63 10.09
N TYR A 49 -10.63 50.41 10.58
CA TYR A 49 -11.51 49.72 11.51
C TYR A 49 -10.72 49.19 12.72
N PRO A 50 -10.08 50.07 13.53
CA PRO A 50 -9.14 49.64 14.57
C PRO A 50 -9.79 48.81 15.69
N ASP A 51 -11.06 49.06 16.01
CA ASP A 51 -11.77 48.32 17.07
C ASP A 51 -12.21 46.93 16.60
N ASP A 52 -12.76 46.82 15.39
CA ASP A 52 -13.08 45.55 14.74
C ASP A 52 -11.81 44.72 14.53
N TYR A 53 -10.73 45.33 14.01
CA TYR A 53 -9.45 44.65 13.83
C TYR A 53 -8.85 44.15 15.16
N ARG A 54 -8.99 44.91 16.26
CA ARG A 54 -8.56 44.44 17.59
C ARG A 54 -9.34 43.20 18.03
N MET A 55 -10.64 43.14 17.75
CA MET A 55 -11.45 41.96 18.05
C MET A 55 -11.02 40.77 17.20
N MET A 56 -10.86 40.94 15.88
CA MET A 56 -10.40 39.88 14.97
C MET A 56 -9.04 39.33 15.39
N LEU A 57 -8.11 40.22 15.75
CA LEU A 57 -6.77 39.87 16.22
C LEU A 57 -6.79 39.01 17.49
N GLN A 58 -7.73 39.26 18.40
CA GLN A 58 -7.85 38.50 19.65
C GLN A 58 -8.64 37.21 19.48
N ALA A 59 -9.71 37.23 18.67
CA ALA A 59 -10.67 36.14 18.58
C ALA A 59 -10.35 35.11 17.49
N TRP A 60 -9.83 35.54 16.33
CA TRP A 60 -9.77 34.68 15.13
C TRP A 60 -8.35 34.45 14.64
N TYR A 61 -7.48 35.46 14.66
CA TYR A 61 -6.10 35.35 14.18
C TYR A 61 -5.30 34.21 14.84
N PRO A 62 -5.49 33.87 16.14
CA PRO A 62 -4.85 32.67 16.71
C PRO A 62 -5.27 31.37 16.03
N ALA A 63 -6.53 31.26 15.60
CA ALA A 63 -7.07 30.07 14.93
C ALA A 63 -6.69 29.99 13.44
N LEU A 64 -6.38 31.12 12.80
CA LEU A 64 -5.94 31.22 11.41
C LEU A 64 -4.45 30.90 11.20
N ARG A 65 -3.70 30.69 12.29
CA ARG A 65 -2.28 30.30 12.21
C ARG A 65 -2.17 28.79 12.02
N HIS A 66 -2.19 28.36 10.77
CA HIS A 66 -1.88 26.98 10.39
C HIS A 66 -0.84 26.94 9.27
N SER A 67 -0.18 25.81 9.13
CA SER A 67 0.75 25.55 8.03
C SER A 67 0.39 24.20 7.44
N ASP A 68 -0.24 24.23 6.27
CA ASP A 68 -0.64 23.03 5.55
C ASP A 68 0.51 22.60 4.64
N TYR A 69 0.97 21.37 4.81
CA TYR A 69 2.06 20.80 4.01
C TYR A 69 1.56 19.58 3.23
N VAL A 70 1.81 19.57 1.92
CA VAL A 70 1.62 18.39 1.07
C VAL A 70 2.97 17.89 0.61
N VAL A 71 3.38 16.70 1.08
CA VAL A 71 4.65 16.07 0.70
C VAL A 71 4.38 15.00 -0.36
N THR A 72 4.77 15.29 -1.60
CA THR A 72 4.73 14.33 -2.70
C THR A 72 6.14 13.78 -2.96
N TYR A 73 6.30 12.46 -2.83
CA TYR A 73 7.54 11.76 -3.17
C TYR A 73 7.24 10.49 -3.97
N HIS A 74 8.21 10.06 -4.78
CA HIS A 74 8.17 8.80 -5.50
C HIS A 74 9.16 7.84 -4.86
N VAL A 75 8.68 6.71 -4.34
CA VAL A 75 9.56 5.67 -3.81
C VAL A 75 10.08 4.86 -5.00
N ARG A 76 11.39 4.90 -5.21
CA ARG A 76 12.02 3.98 -6.16
C ARG A 76 12.03 2.57 -5.58
N PRO A 77 11.85 1.52 -6.40
CA PRO A 77 12.13 0.16 -5.97
C PRO A 77 13.63 -0.01 -5.68
N PHE A 78 13.94 -0.96 -4.81
CA PHE A 78 15.30 -1.41 -4.53
C PHE A 78 15.86 -2.23 -5.70
N SER A 79 17.17 -2.16 -5.92
CA SER A 79 17.83 -3.15 -6.79
C SER A 79 17.79 -4.53 -6.14
N VAL A 80 18.02 -5.59 -6.92
CA VAL A 80 18.04 -6.96 -6.38
C VAL A 80 19.14 -7.13 -5.33
N GLU A 81 20.30 -6.50 -5.53
CA GLU A 81 21.42 -6.50 -4.57
C GLU A 81 21.08 -5.74 -3.28
N GLU A 82 20.42 -4.58 -3.39
CA GLU A 82 19.93 -3.84 -2.23
C GLU A 82 18.87 -4.66 -1.47
N ALA A 83 17.94 -5.28 -2.20
CA ALA A 83 16.90 -6.13 -1.63
C ALA A 83 17.49 -7.35 -0.91
N LYS A 84 18.54 -7.99 -1.45
CA LYS A 84 19.25 -9.08 -0.76
C LYS A 84 19.81 -8.66 0.60
N ALA A 85 20.43 -7.48 0.67
CA ALA A 85 20.97 -6.97 1.92
C ALA A 85 19.88 -6.61 2.94
N LEU A 86 18.76 -6.06 2.44
CA LEU A 86 17.62 -5.66 3.27
C LEU A 86 16.78 -6.85 3.74
N LEU A 87 16.72 -7.94 2.97
CA LEU A 87 15.90 -9.12 3.30
C LEU A 87 16.19 -9.67 4.70
N TYR A 88 17.47 -9.68 5.11
CA TYR A 88 17.88 -10.21 6.41
C TYR A 88 17.96 -9.16 7.53
N THR A 89 17.90 -7.87 7.19
CA THR A 89 18.12 -6.78 8.16
C THR A 89 16.87 -5.94 8.40
N LYS A 90 16.14 -5.60 7.33
CA LYS A 90 14.93 -4.77 7.34
C LYS A 90 13.92 -5.27 6.28
N PRO A 91 13.47 -6.54 6.34
CA PRO A 91 12.56 -7.10 5.35
C PRO A 91 11.24 -6.34 5.22
N GLN A 92 10.78 -5.65 6.27
CA GLN A 92 9.59 -4.81 6.26
C GLN A 92 9.68 -3.58 5.33
N GLN A 93 10.86 -3.27 4.79
CA GLN A 93 11.04 -2.21 3.80
C GLN A 93 10.85 -2.70 2.36
N LEU A 94 10.85 -4.01 2.14
CA LEU A 94 10.75 -4.61 0.82
C LEU A 94 9.30 -4.89 0.46
N SER A 95 8.96 -4.71 -0.81
CA SER A 95 7.72 -5.24 -1.36
C SER A 95 7.80 -6.76 -1.54
N LEU A 96 6.65 -7.41 -1.68
CA LEU A 96 6.60 -8.84 -1.97
C LEU A 96 7.28 -9.17 -3.31
N GLU A 97 7.09 -8.32 -4.32
CA GLU A 97 7.72 -8.45 -5.63
C GLU A 97 9.25 -8.36 -5.54
N GLU A 98 9.78 -7.43 -4.74
CA GLU A 98 11.23 -7.32 -4.52
C GLU A 98 11.79 -8.58 -3.86
N MET A 99 11.08 -9.16 -2.90
CA MET A 99 11.46 -10.45 -2.31
C MET A 99 11.43 -11.57 -3.36
N PHE A 100 10.44 -11.59 -4.26
CA PHE A 100 10.40 -12.58 -5.34
C PHE A 100 11.52 -12.42 -6.36
N LEU A 101 11.91 -11.18 -6.68
CA LEU A 101 13.09 -10.93 -7.52
C LEU A 101 14.37 -11.45 -6.85
N VAL A 102 14.48 -11.32 -5.53
CA VAL A 102 15.58 -11.93 -4.77
C VAL A 102 15.53 -13.46 -4.85
N ALA A 103 14.36 -14.08 -4.68
CA ALA A 103 14.20 -15.54 -4.77
C ALA A 103 14.67 -16.09 -6.13
N GLN A 104 14.37 -15.38 -7.24
CA GLN A 104 14.77 -15.78 -8.60
C GLN A 104 16.29 -15.81 -8.82
N THR A 105 17.08 -15.25 -7.90
CA THR A 105 18.54 -15.33 -7.96
C THR A 105 19.13 -16.57 -7.29
N TYR A 106 18.29 -17.37 -6.63
CA TYR A 106 18.68 -18.62 -5.98
C TYR A 106 18.14 -19.81 -6.76
N GLU A 107 18.81 -20.95 -6.62
CA GLU A 107 18.35 -22.20 -7.22
C GLU A 107 17.02 -22.62 -6.57
N PRO A 108 15.97 -22.94 -7.34
CA PRO A 108 14.71 -23.42 -6.79
C PRO A 108 14.92 -24.61 -5.85
N GLY A 109 14.38 -24.50 -4.63
CA GLY A 109 14.55 -25.53 -3.58
C GLY A 109 15.83 -25.41 -2.75
N SER A 110 16.74 -24.47 -3.05
CA SER A 110 17.87 -24.18 -2.17
C SER A 110 17.41 -23.65 -0.81
N LYS A 111 18.29 -23.69 0.19
CA LYS A 111 18.00 -23.15 1.52
C LYS A 111 17.66 -21.65 1.43
N GLU A 112 18.43 -20.90 0.66
CA GLU A 112 18.26 -19.45 0.46
C GLU A 112 16.95 -19.15 -0.26
N PHE A 113 16.60 -19.93 -1.29
CA PHE A 113 15.32 -19.81 -2.00
C PHE A 113 14.15 -19.97 -1.02
N ASN A 114 14.17 -21.02 -0.22
CA ASN A 114 13.10 -21.30 0.76
C ASN A 114 13.03 -20.23 1.85
N GLU A 115 14.18 -19.75 2.34
CA GLU A 115 14.26 -18.71 3.38
C GLU A 115 13.64 -17.38 2.92
N VAL A 116 13.78 -17.01 1.64
CA VAL A 116 13.12 -15.83 1.08
C VAL A 116 11.61 -15.93 1.22
N PHE A 117 11.00 -17.08 0.88
CA PHE A 117 9.55 -17.27 1.00
C PHE A 117 9.07 -17.35 2.46
N GLU A 118 9.88 -17.93 3.37
CA GLU A 118 9.58 -17.90 4.80
C GLU A 118 9.58 -16.47 5.36
N ILE A 119 10.52 -15.63 4.91
CA ILE A 119 10.54 -14.20 5.28
C ILE A 119 9.35 -13.48 4.65
N ALA A 120 9.03 -13.75 3.38
CA ALA A 120 7.92 -13.12 2.67
C ALA A 120 6.58 -13.39 3.36
N VAL A 121 6.26 -14.64 3.71
CA VAL A 121 5.00 -14.95 4.40
C VAL A 121 4.94 -14.38 5.81
N ARG A 122 6.08 -14.12 6.46
CA ARG A 122 6.11 -13.43 7.76
C ARG A 122 5.81 -11.94 7.62
N MET A 123 6.24 -11.30 6.53
CA MET A 123 5.97 -9.88 6.25
C MET A 123 4.58 -9.65 5.65
N PHE A 124 4.08 -10.62 4.89
CA PHE A 124 2.80 -10.57 4.20
C PHE A 124 1.93 -11.79 4.58
N PRO A 125 1.53 -11.93 5.86
CA PRO A 125 0.89 -13.14 6.37
C PRO A 125 -0.49 -13.44 5.77
N ASP A 126 -1.20 -12.41 5.31
CA ASP A 126 -2.54 -12.53 4.74
C ASP A 126 -2.54 -12.45 3.20
N ASP A 127 -1.37 -12.29 2.57
CA ASP A 127 -1.27 -12.23 1.12
C ASP A 127 -1.40 -13.64 0.51
N PRO A 128 -2.41 -13.88 -0.36
CA PRO A 128 -2.63 -15.19 -0.94
C PRO A 128 -1.45 -15.69 -1.79
N THR A 129 -0.72 -14.79 -2.46
CA THR A 129 0.41 -15.13 -3.33
C THR A 129 1.64 -15.52 -2.52
N ALA A 130 1.94 -14.81 -1.43
CA ALA A 130 3.01 -15.15 -0.50
C ALA A 130 2.76 -16.53 0.14
N ASN A 131 1.52 -16.77 0.58
CA ASN A 131 1.11 -18.05 1.14
C ASN A 131 1.17 -19.20 0.11
N LEU A 132 0.77 -18.95 -1.14
CA LEU A 132 0.90 -19.92 -2.22
C LEU A 132 2.37 -20.27 -2.49
N ASN A 133 3.22 -19.26 -2.64
CA ASN A 133 4.62 -19.49 -3.01
C ASN A 133 5.40 -20.24 -1.92
N VAL A 134 5.19 -19.89 -0.64
CA VAL A 134 5.80 -20.66 0.46
C VAL A 134 5.24 -22.09 0.53
N ALA A 135 3.96 -22.30 0.21
CA ALA A 135 3.40 -23.65 0.14
C ALA A 135 4.05 -24.49 -0.96
N CYS A 136 4.24 -23.92 -2.16
CA CYS A 136 4.94 -24.59 -3.26
C CYS A 136 6.37 -25.00 -2.85
N ALA A 137 7.12 -24.09 -2.20
CA ALA A 137 8.45 -24.40 -1.67
C ALA A 137 8.44 -25.56 -0.65
N MET A 138 7.42 -25.61 0.21
CA MET A 138 7.23 -26.69 1.17
C MET A 138 6.85 -28.02 0.50
N ILE A 139 6.01 -27.99 -0.54
CA ILE A 139 5.66 -29.19 -1.35
C ILE A 139 6.91 -29.75 -2.01
N GLU A 140 7.74 -28.91 -2.62
CA GLU A 140 9.00 -29.35 -3.24
C GLU A 140 9.96 -29.96 -2.22
N SER A 141 9.97 -29.42 -1.01
CA SER A 141 10.77 -29.94 0.11
C SER A 141 10.13 -31.12 0.85
N GLY A 142 8.98 -31.63 0.40
CA GLY A 142 8.26 -32.75 1.04
C GLY A 142 7.59 -32.42 2.39
N GLN A 143 7.52 -31.15 2.78
CA GLN A 143 6.94 -30.67 4.03
C GLN A 143 5.42 -30.44 3.90
N TYR A 144 4.68 -31.50 3.57
CA TYR A 144 3.27 -31.40 3.19
C TYR A 144 2.35 -30.84 4.30
N ASP A 145 2.58 -31.20 5.56
CA ASP A 145 1.77 -30.70 6.70
C ASP A 145 1.88 -29.16 6.83
N ARG A 146 3.09 -28.62 6.61
CA ARG A 146 3.31 -27.16 6.59
C ARG A 146 2.68 -26.53 5.36
N ALA A 147 2.83 -27.17 4.20
CA ALA A 147 2.26 -26.69 2.95
C ALA A 147 0.73 -26.54 3.03
N GLU A 148 0.03 -27.50 3.65
CA GLU A 148 -1.43 -27.48 3.80
C GLU A 148 -1.91 -26.23 4.57
N ALA A 149 -1.24 -25.87 5.66
CA ALA A 149 -1.58 -24.69 6.45
C ALA A 149 -1.44 -23.39 5.63
N TYR A 150 -0.44 -23.30 4.77
CA TYR A 150 -0.25 -22.13 3.89
C TYR A 150 -1.20 -22.15 2.68
N LEU A 151 -1.48 -23.32 2.10
CA LEU A 151 -2.50 -23.44 1.04
C LEU A 151 -3.88 -23.02 1.55
N ALA A 152 -4.23 -23.35 2.80
CA ALA A 152 -5.48 -22.89 3.40
C ALA A 152 -5.58 -21.35 3.40
N LYS A 153 -4.49 -20.65 3.71
CA LYS A 153 -4.41 -19.18 3.67
C LYS A 153 -4.38 -18.60 2.27
N ALA A 154 -3.80 -19.30 1.29
CA ALA A 154 -3.84 -18.93 -0.12
C ALA A 154 -5.25 -18.98 -0.73
N GLY A 155 -6.22 -19.58 -0.02
CA GLY A 155 -7.61 -19.62 -0.45
C GLY A 155 -7.80 -20.46 -1.72
N ASN A 156 -8.69 -20.01 -2.60
CA ASN A 156 -9.12 -20.76 -3.80
C ASN A 156 -8.56 -20.16 -5.10
N LEU A 157 -7.38 -19.54 -5.06
CA LEU A 157 -6.66 -19.18 -6.28
C LEU A 157 -6.53 -20.41 -7.18
N PRO A 158 -6.73 -20.30 -8.51
CA PRO A 158 -6.57 -21.43 -9.43
C PRO A 158 -5.23 -22.16 -9.23
N GLU A 159 -4.16 -21.41 -9.02
CA GLU A 159 -2.81 -21.90 -8.76
C GLU A 159 -2.69 -22.59 -7.38
N ALA A 160 -3.43 -22.13 -6.37
CA ALA A 160 -3.50 -22.80 -5.08
C ALA A 160 -4.30 -24.12 -5.16
N VAL A 161 -5.32 -24.19 -6.02
CA VAL A 161 -6.01 -25.45 -6.32
C VAL A 161 -5.08 -26.42 -7.04
N HIS A 162 -4.31 -25.93 -8.02
CA HIS A 162 -3.28 -26.72 -8.70
C HIS A 162 -2.21 -27.25 -7.74
N ALA A 163 -1.68 -26.40 -6.86
CA ALA A 163 -0.69 -26.79 -5.86
C ALA A 163 -1.22 -27.85 -4.89
N ARG A 164 -2.49 -27.77 -4.47
CA ARG A 164 -3.15 -28.85 -3.71
C ARG A 164 -3.19 -30.16 -4.51
N GLY A 165 -3.45 -30.08 -5.82
CA GLY A 165 -3.41 -31.24 -6.71
C GLY A 165 -2.02 -31.88 -6.79
N VAL A 166 -0.97 -31.06 -6.91
CA VAL A 166 0.43 -31.53 -6.90
C VAL A 166 0.75 -32.21 -5.57
N MET A 167 0.37 -31.60 -4.45
CA MET A 167 0.55 -32.18 -3.12
C MET A 167 -0.17 -33.53 -2.97
N ALA A 168 -1.43 -33.62 -3.43
CA ALA A 168 -2.21 -34.86 -3.42
C ALA A 168 -1.55 -35.95 -4.27
N ALA A 169 -1.07 -35.62 -5.48
CA ALA A 169 -0.36 -36.57 -6.35
C ALA A 169 0.91 -37.11 -5.68
N ARG A 170 1.73 -36.23 -5.09
CA ARG A 170 2.96 -36.64 -4.38
C ARG A 170 2.70 -37.49 -3.13
N GLN A 171 1.50 -37.44 -2.58
CA GLN A 171 1.05 -38.26 -1.45
C GLN A 171 0.31 -39.54 -1.89
N GLY A 172 0.24 -39.84 -3.19
CA GLY A 172 -0.46 -41.01 -3.73
C GLY A 172 -1.98 -40.92 -3.70
N ARG A 173 -2.55 -39.72 -3.49
CA ARG A 173 -3.99 -39.47 -3.48
C ARG A 173 -4.49 -39.15 -4.90
N GLU A 174 -4.44 -40.13 -5.78
CA GLU A 174 -4.65 -39.94 -7.23
C GLU A 174 -6.03 -39.37 -7.58
N ASP A 175 -7.11 -39.92 -7.03
CA ASP A 175 -8.48 -39.45 -7.31
C ASP A 175 -8.65 -37.97 -6.94
N GLU A 176 -8.07 -37.57 -5.82
CA GLU A 176 -8.11 -36.18 -5.35
C GLU A 176 -7.26 -35.27 -6.24
N ALA A 177 -6.06 -35.71 -6.62
CA ALA A 177 -5.19 -34.98 -7.52
C ALA A 177 -5.86 -34.72 -8.88
N ARG A 178 -6.47 -35.76 -9.49
CA ARG A 178 -7.19 -35.64 -10.76
C ARG A 178 -8.32 -34.61 -10.68
N ARG A 179 -9.14 -34.67 -9.61
CA ARG A 179 -10.22 -33.71 -9.38
C ARG A 179 -9.70 -32.27 -9.27
N LEU A 180 -8.64 -32.06 -8.50
CA LEU A 180 -8.04 -30.74 -8.28
C LEU A 180 -7.38 -30.19 -9.56
N PHE A 181 -6.67 -31.03 -10.33
CA PHE A 181 -6.12 -30.65 -11.62
C PHE A 181 -7.19 -30.28 -12.63
N GLY A 182 -8.29 -31.04 -12.69
CA GLY A 182 -9.44 -30.70 -13.53
C GLY A 182 -10.05 -29.35 -13.15
N GLN A 183 -10.23 -29.08 -11.85
CA GLN A 183 -10.75 -27.81 -11.36
C GLN A 183 -9.82 -26.63 -11.71
N ALA A 184 -8.52 -26.77 -11.47
CA ALA A 184 -7.56 -25.71 -11.79
C ALA A 184 -7.39 -25.49 -13.30
N GLY A 185 -7.44 -26.57 -14.10
CA GLY A 185 -7.40 -26.49 -15.56
C GLY A 185 -8.61 -25.77 -16.15
N GLN A 186 -9.82 -26.04 -15.63
CA GLN A 186 -11.05 -25.31 -15.99
C GLN A 186 -10.96 -23.82 -15.64
N ALA A 187 -10.22 -23.47 -14.58
CA ALA A 187 -9.95 -22.11 -14.18
C ALA A 187 -8.78 -21.45 -14.96
N GLY A 188 -8.17 -22.15 -15.92
CA GLY A 188 -7.16 -21.60 -16.84
C GLY A 188 -5.70 -21.93 -16.51
N VAL A 189 -5.42 -22.73 -15.49
CA VAL A 189 -4.05 -23.17 -15.16
C VAL A 189 -3.60 -24.24 -16.15
N LYS A 190 -2.66 -23.89 -17.03
CA LYS A 190 -2.21 -24.78 -18.12
C LYS A 190 -1.47 -25.99 -17.58
N GLU A 191 -0.63 -25.78 -16.57
CA GLU A 191 0.14 -26.78 -15.85
C GLU A 191 -0.75 -27.83 -15.19
N ALA A 192 -1.97 -27.45 -14.77
CA ALA A 192 -2.93 -28.39 -14.22
C ALA A 192 -3.49 -29.33 -15.29
N THR A 193 -3.80 -28.79 -16.48
CA THR A 193 -4.25 -29.59 -17.62
C THR A 193 -3.17 -30.59 -18.07
N GLU A 194 -1.90 -30.15 -18.08
CA GLU A 194 -0.78 -31.02 -18.44
C GLU A 194 -0.56 -32.12 -17.39
N ASN A 195 -0.58 -31.77 -16.10
CA ASN A 195 -0.46 -32.76 -15.03
C ASN A 195 -1.57 -33.82 -15.10
N LEU A 196 -2.81 -33.41 -15.38
CA LEU A 196 -3.93 -34.34 -15.56
C LEU A 196 -3.69 -35.29 -16.73
N ARG A 197 -3.20 -34.76 -17.87
CA ARG A 197 -2.85 -35.57 -19.04
C ARG A 197 -1.76 -36.59 -18.73
N LEU A 198 -0.73 -36.20 -18.00
CA LEU A 198 0.36 -37.09 -17.61
C LEU A 198 -0.15 -38.25 -16.73
N MET A 199 -1.07 -37.97 -15.81
CA MET A 199 -1.69 -39.02 -14.99
C MET A 199 -2.57 -39.99 -15.80
N ASP A 200 -3.18 -39.56 -16.90
CA ASP A 200 -3.97 -40.44 -17.78
C ASP A 200 -3.11 -41.36 -18.66
N MET A 201 -1.79 -41.15 -18.69
CA MET A 201 -0.83 -41.91 -19.49
C MET A 201 -0.09 -43.00 -18.71
N GLU A 202 -0.22 -43.04 -17.38
CA GLU A 202 0.31 -44.08 -16.47
C GLU A 202 -0.69 -45.22 -16.27
#